data_AF-A0A4R7IFK2-F1
#
_entry.id   AF-A0A4R7IFK2-F1
#
_cell.length_a   1.000
_cell.length_b   1.000
_cell.length_c   1.000
_cell.angle_alpha   90.00
_cell.angle_beta   90.00
_cell.angle_gamma   90.00
#
_symmetry.space_group_name_H-M   'P 1'
#
loop_
_entity.id
_entity.type
_entity.pdbx_description
1 polymer ?
#
loop_
_entity_poly.entity_id
_entity_poly.type
_entity_poly.pdbx_seq_one_letter_code
_entity_poly.pdbx_strand_id
1 'polypeptide(L)'
;WEESGAKAAVGRTLTIADGGYLGTGLVMPHRRRKGEDLPDWKKVHNTSHKRVRARVEHVFARMKTWKILRDCRLKGDGVHHAMLGIARMHNLTLAG
;
A
#
# COMPACT_ATOMS: atom_id res chain seq x y z
N TRP A 1 10.15 10.33 0.43
CA TRP A 1 10.51 9.60 -0.79
C TRP A 1 12.02 9.52 -0.91
N GLU A 2 12.70 10.63 -1.20
CA GLU A 2 14.17 10.68 -1.24
C GLU A 2 14.76 10.44 0.15
N GLU A 3 14.35 11.21 1.15
CA GLU A 3 14.86 11.10 2.54
C GLU A 3 14.45 9.81 3.26
N SER A 4 13.37 9.16 2.80
CA SER A 4 12.82 7.99 3.47
C SER A 4 13.53 6.68 3.09
N GLY A 5 14.51 6.71 2.19
CA GLY A 5 15.17 5.51 1.64
C GLY A 5 14.25 4.64 0.75
N ALA A 6 12.97 5.00 0.64
CA ALA A 6 11.95 4.22 -0.06
C ALA A 6 12.25 4.06 -1.56
N LYS A 7 12.84 5.09 -2.18
CA LYS A 7 13.28 5.02 -3.58
C LYS A 7 14.31 3.91 -3.81
N ALA A 8 15.30 3.81 -2.91
CA ALA A 8 16.31 2.77 -2.97
C ALA A 8 15.71 1.38 -2.68
N ALA A 9 14.83 1.28 -1.69
CA ALA A 9 14.17 0.02 -1.32
C ALA A 9 13.27 -0.54 -2.43
N VAL A 10 12.55 0.32 -3.15
CA VAL A 10 11.74 -0.05 -4.32
C VAL A 10 12.63 -0.42 -5.51
N GLY A 11 13.72 0.32 -5.71
CA GLY A 11 14.67 0.10 -6.79
C GLY A 11 14.00 0.22 -8.16
N ARG A 12 14.11 -0.84 -8.97
CA ARG A 12 13.52 -0.93 -10.33
C ARG A 12 12.15 -1.61 -10.35
N THR A 13 11.61 -1.95 -9.19
CA THR A 13 10.35 -2.69 -9.09
C THR A 13 9.17 -1.81 -9.44
N LEU A 14 8.29 -2.29 -10.32
CA LEU A 14 7.02 -1.61 -10.59
C LEU A 14 6.23 -1.51 -9.28
N THR A 15 6.04 -0.28 -8.80
CA THR A 15 5.49 -0.04 -7.47
C THR A 15 4.26 0.85 -7.54
N ILE A 16 3.21 0.40 -6.85
CA ILE A 16 1.96 1.13 -6.66
C ILE A 16 2.09 1.97 -5.41
N ALA A 17 1.68 3.24 -5.49
CA ALA A 17 1.76 4.17 -4.37
C ALA A 17 0.45 4.90 -4.12
N ASP A 18 0.27 5.35 -2.87
CA ASP A 18 -0.90 6.14 -2.51
C ASP A 18 -0.81 7.57 -3.06
N GLY A 19 -1.95 8.23 -3.23
CA GLY A 19 -2.09 9.60 -3.73
C GLY A 19 -1.15 10.65 -3.13
N GLY A 20 -0.64 10.45 -1.91
CA GLY A 20 0.35 11.34 -1.29
C GLY A 20 1.72 11.39 -2.00
N TYR A 21 2.07 10.37 -2.78
CA TYR A 21 3.37 10.24 -3.45
C TYR A 21 3.40 10.85 -4.86
N LEU A 22 2.70 11.97 -5.06
CA LEU A 22 2.77 12.70 -6.34
C LEU A 22 4.22 13.09 -6.68
N GLY A 23 4.57 13.04 -7.96
CA GLY A 23 5.90 13.44 -8.45
C GLY A 23 7.00 12.37 -8.30
N THR A 24 6.67 11.16 -7.83
CA THR A 24 7.65 10.08 -7.60
C THR A 24 7.84 9.13 -8.79
N GLY A 25 7.04 9.26 -9.85
CA GLY A 25 7.06 8.36 -11.02
C GLY A 25 6.46 6.97 -10.77
N LEU A 26 5.92 6.73 -9.56
CA LEU A 26 5.26 5.48 -9.19
C LEU A 26 3.89 5.33 -9.87
N VAL A 27 3.36 4.11 -9.89
CA VAL A 27 2.00 3.85 -10.35
C VAL A 27 1.03 4.41 -9.32
N MET A 28 0.28 5.43 -9.72
CA MET A 28 -0.54 6.25 -8.83
C MET A 28 -1.99 6.27 -9.30
N PRO A 29 -2.96 6.45 -8.39
CA PRO A 29 -4.35 6.58 -8.80
C PRO A 29 -4.54 7.90 -9.56
N HIS A 30 -5.29 7.85 -10.64
CA HIS A 30 -5.62 9.02 -11.45
C HIS A 30 -6.51 9.98 -10.66
N ARG A 31 -6.13 11.25 -10.59
CA ARG A 31 -6.92 12.30 -9.94
C ARG A 31 -7.77 13.08 -10.94
N ARG A 32 -8.96 13.46 -10.50
CA ARG A 32 -9.87 14.33 -11.25
C ARG A 32 -9.34 15.76 -11.22
N ARG A 33 -9.37 16.46 -12.37
CA ARG A 33 -9.15 17.92 -12.42
C ARG A 33 -10.46 18.64 -12.09
N LYS A 34 -10.37 19.89 -11.64
CA LYS A 34 -11.58 20.68 -11.34
C LYS A 34 -12.35 20.91 -12.65
N GLY A 35 -13.62 20.55 -12.69
CA GLY A 35 -14.50 20.76 -13.86
C GLY A 35 -14.48 19.65 -14.91
N GLU A 36 -13.66 18.61 -14.77
CA GLU A 36 -13.60 17.50 -15.72
C GLU A 36 -13.93 16.18 -15.02
N ASP A 37 -14.58 15.25 -15.71
CA ASP A 37 -14.73 13.89 -15.22
C ASP A 37 -13.58 12.98 -15.66
N LEU A 38 -13.36 11.92 -14.89
CA LEU A 38 -12.38 10.90 -15.26
C LEU A 38 -12.93 10.07 -16.43
N PRO A 39 -12.15 9.86 -17.51
CA PRO A 39 -12.44 8.84 -18.50
C PRO A 39 -12.66 7.47 -17.84
N ASP A 40 -13.54 6.65 -18.41
CA ASP A 40 -13.95 5.39 -17.78
C ASP A 40 -12.80 4.40 -17.59
N TRP A 41 -11.84 4.34 -18.51
CA TRP A 41 -10.65 3.51 -18.33
C TRP A 41 -9.81 3.92 -17.10
N LYS A 42 -9.74 5.23 -16.79
CA LYS A 42 -9.08 5.72 -15.57
C LYS A 42 -9.87 5.35 -14.32
N LYS A 43 -11.21 5.33 -14.40
CA LYS A 43 -12.06 4.86 -13.29
C LYS A 43 -11.82 3.37 -13.03
N VAL A 44 -11.78 2.55 -14.08
CA VAL A 44 -11.50 1.11 -13.98
C VAL A 44 -10.11 0.86 -13.38
N HIS A 45 -9.09 1.57 -13.85
CA HIS A 45 -7.74 1.47 -13.29
C HIS A 45 -7.71 1.88 -11.80
N ASN A 46 -8.37 2.98 -11.43
CA ASN A 46 -8.51 3.40 -10.03
C ASN A 46 -9.25 2.39 -9.17
N THR A 47 -10.24 1.67 -9.71
CA THR A 47 -10.94 0.60 -8.97
C THR A 47 -9.97 -0.53 -8.63
N SER A 48 -9.14 -0.95 -9.59
CA SER A 48 -8.09 -1.95 -9.34
C SER A 48 -7.09 -1.45 -8.29
N HIS A 49 -6.66 -0.19 -8.39
CA HIS A 49 -5.78 0.44 -7.42
C HIS A 49 -6.39 0.48 -6.00
N LYS A 50 -7.69 0.82 -5.88
CA LYS A 50 -8.41 0.84 -4.59
C LYS A 50 -8.50 -0.55 -3.98
N ARG A 51 -8.71 -1.61 -4.78
CA ARG A 51 -8.74 -3.00 -4.30
C ARG A 51 -7.39 -3.41 -3.68
N VAL A 52 -6.28 -3.04 -4.30
CA VAL A 52 -4.94 -3.30 -3.74
C VAL A 52 -4.75 -2.52 -2.44
N ARG A 53 -5.09 -1.23 -2.44
CA ARG A 53 -4.96 -0.37 -1.25
C ARG A 53 -5.78 -0.90 -0.07
N ALA A 54 -7.02 -1.32 -0.29
CA ALA A 54 -7.89 -1.85 0.76
C ALA A 54 -7.26 -3.07 1.47
N ARG A 55 -6.62 -3.99 0.72
CA ARG A 55 -5.92 -5.15 1.30
C ARG A 55 -4.76 -4.73 2.20
N VAL A 56 -3.98 -3.74 1.76
CA VAL A 56 -2.86 -3.19 2.55
C VAL A 56 -3.39 -2.50 3.81
N GLU A 57 -4.45 -1.70 3.70
CA GLU A 57 -5.08 -1.02 4.84
C GLU A 57 -5.65 -2.02 5.86
N HIS A 58 -6.25 -3.13 5.43
CA HIS A 58 -6.70 -4.19 6.33
C HIS A 58 -5.54 -4.80 7.13
N VAL A 59 -4.39 -5.06 6.48
CA VAL A 59 -3.18 -5.56 7.17
C VAL A 59 -2.72 -4.54 8.21
N PHE A 60 -2.61 -3.27 7.84
CA PHE A 60 -2.24 -2.20 8.78
C PHE A 60 -3.23 -2.07 9.95
N ALA A 61 -4.53 -2.19 9.68
CA ALA A 61 -5.55 -2.15 10.73
C ALA A 61 -5.33 -3.28 11.75
N ARG A 62 -5.12 -4.53 11.28
CA ARG A 62 -4.81 -5.68 12.17
C ARG A 62 -3.54 -5.47 12.98
N MET A 63 -2.47 -4.98 12.33
CA MET A 63 -1.21 -4.68 13.01
C MET A 63 -1.37 -3.64 14.13
N LYS A 64 -2.20 -2.62 13.92
CA LYS A 64 -2.53 -1.61 14.93
C LYS A 64 -3.38 -2.21 16.05
N THR A 65 -4.45 -2.94 15.73
CA THR A 65 -5.35 -3.56 16.71
C THR A 65 -4.59 -4.48 17.66
N TRP A 66 -3.64 -5.26 17.16
CA TRP A 66 -2.86 -6.20 17.97
C TRP A 66 -1.57 -5.60 18.55
N LYS A 67 -1.36 -4.29 18.43
CA LYS A 67 -0.19 -3.56 18.96
C LYS A 67 1.16 -4.10 18.44
N ILE A 68 1.16 -4.79 17.29
CA ILE A 68 2.36 -5.40 16.70
C ILE A 68 3.42 -4.33 16.39
N LEU A 69 3.00 -3.18 15.86
CA LEU A 69 3.94 -2.08 15.59
C LEU A 69 4.63 -1.60 16.86
N ARG A 70 3.95 -1.62 18.02
CA ARG A 70 4.54 -1.25 19.31
C ARG A 70 5.54 -2.31 19.77
N ASP A 71 5.14 -3.57 19.70
CA ASP A 71 5.91 -4.69 20.27
C ASP A 71 7.11 -5.08 19.40
N CYS A 72 7.02 -4.87 18.08
CA CYS A 72 8.12 -5.10 17.14
C CYS A 72 9.06 -3.89 17.01
N ARG A 73 8.68 -2.68 17.45
CA ARG A 73 9.57 -1.50 17.42
C ARG A 73 10.89 -1.73 18.18
N LEU A 74 10.88 -2.60 19.18
CA LEU A 74 12.05 -2.95 19.99
C LEU A 74 12.82 -4.18 19.46
N LYS A 75 12.43 -4.76 18.32
CA LYS A 75 12.89 -6.08 17.86
C LYS A 75 13.50 -6.08 16.45
N GLY A 76 14.03 -4.96 15.97
CA GLY A 76 14.61 -4.87 14.62
C GLY A 76 13.59 -5.20 13.52
N ASP A 77 13.88 -6.19 12.68
CA ASP A 77 13.05 -6.59 11.52
C ASP A 77 11.72 -7.27 11.87
N GLY A 78 11.37 -7.38 13.15
CA GLY A 78 10.13 -8.03 13.61
C GLY A 78 8.85 -7.49 12.96
N VAL A 79 8.82 -6.21 12.59
CA VAL A 79 7.67 -5.61 11.88
C VAL A 79 7.50 -6.21 10.48
N HIS A 80 8.60 -6.42 9.76
CA HIS A 80 8.59 -6.95 8.40
C HIS A 80 8.02 -8.38 8.38
N HIS A 81 8.52 -9.25 9.26
CA HIS A 81 8.04 -10.62 9.37
C HIS A 81 6.57 -10.70 9.80
N ALA A 82 6.16 -9.89 10.78
CA ALA A 82 4.76 -9.86 11.22
C ALA A 82 3.82 -9.37 10.11
N MET A 83 4.23 -8.35 9.35
CA MET A 83 3.46 -7.83 8.21
C MET A 83 3.27 -8.92 7.14
N LEU A 84 4.33 -9.62 6.74
CA LEU A 84 4.25 -10.72 5.77
C LEU A 84 3.33 -11.86 6.26
N GLY A 85 3.43 -12.22 7.54
CA GLY A 85 2.58 -13.25 8.15
C GLY A 85 1.09 -12.89 8.11
N ILE A 86 0.74 -11.66 8.50
CA ILE A 86 -0.65 -11.17 8.49
C ILE A 86 -1.20 -11.07 7.07
N ALA A 87 -0.40 -10.52 6.14
CA ALA A 87 -0.81 -10.42 4.74
C ALA A 87 -1.09 -11.80 4.14
N ARG A 88 -0.24 -12.79 4.42
CA ARG A 88 -0.43 -14.17 3.97
C ARG A 88 -1.70 -14.78 4.56
N MET A 89 -1.91 -14.67 5.87
CA MET A 89 -3.12 -15.21 6.53
C MET A 89 -4.40 -14.57 5.97
N HIS A 90 -4.43 -13.24 5.83
CA HIS A 90 -5.59 -12.53 5.28
C HIS A 90 -5.88 -12.91 3.83
N ASN A 91 -4.85 -13.07 2.99
CA ASN A 91 -5.04 -13.51 1.61
C ASN A 91 -5.55 -14.95 1.51
N LEU A 92 -5.11 -15.85 2.40
CA LEU A 92 -5.65 -17.21 2.49
C LEU A 92 -7.14 -17.20 2.87
N THR A 93 -7.56 -16.31 3.77
CA THR A 93 -8.98 -16.18 4.14
C THR A 93 -9.85 -15.67 2.99
N LEU A 94 -9.27 -14.88 2.07
CA LEU A 94 -9.95 -14.36 0.89
C LEU A 94 -9.94 -15.31 -0.33
N ALA A 95 -9.05 -16.31 -0.32
CA ALA A 95 -8.89 -17.28 -1.41
C ALA A 95 -9.58 -18.63 -1.12
N GLY A 96 -10.31 -18.72 0.00
CA GLY A 96 -11.15 -19.87 0.35
C GLY A 96 -12.26 -20.13 -0.65
#